data_AF-A0A1L5NEH3-F1
#
_entry.id   AF-A0A1L5NEH3-F1
#
_cell.length_a   1.000
_cell.length_b   1.000
_cell.length_c   1.000
_cell.angle_alpha   90.00
_cell.angle_beta   90.00
_cell.angle_gamma   90.00
#
_symmetry.space_group_name_H-M   'P 1'
#
loop_
_entity.id
_entity.type
_entity.pdbx_description
1 polymer ?
#
loop_
_entity_poly.entity_id
_entity_poly.type
_entity_poly.pdbx_seq_one_letter_code
_entity_poly.pdbx_strand_id
1 'polypeptide(L)'
;MLNEFKAFIARGNVMDLAVGVIIGGAFGGIVKSLVDDIIMPIVGALFGGFDFSNYFFGLSSAVNAPTLAAARAQGAVFAYGNFITVVINFLILAWIIFLMIKGVNMLRRQVERNEQKAAEEAPPPADVALLTEIRDLLARRPAV
;
A
#
# COMPACT_ATOMS: atom_id res chain seq x y z
N MET A 1 23.93 -2.20 -30.44
CA MET A 1 23.06 -1.26 -29.70
C MET A 1 21.64 -1.78 -29.48
N LEU A 2 20.75 -1.85 -30.48
CA LEU A 2 19.35 -2.27 -30.25
C LEU A 2 19.19 -3.74 -29.81
N ASN A 3 20.00 -4.65 -30.35
CA ASN A 3 19.98 -6.06 -29.95
C ASN A 3 20.57 -6.28 -28.54
N GLU A 4 21.62 -5.54 -28.19
CA GLU A 4 22.22 -5.55 -26.84
C GLU A 4 21.29 -4.92 -25.80
N PHE A 5 20.56 -3.88 -26.18
CA PHE A 5 19.53 -3.26 -25.37
C PHE A 5 18.35 -4.21 -25.12
N LYS A 6 17.88 -4.90 -26.17
CA LYS A 6 16.84 -5.95 -26.03
C LYS A 6 17.32 -7.09 -25.12
N ALA A 7 18.57 -7.53 -25.25
CA ALA A 7 19.16 -8.54 -24.36
C ALA A 7 19.36 -8.04 -22.92
N PHE A 8 19.63 -6.75 -22.73
CA PHE A 8 19.71 -6.10 -21.42
C PHE A 8 18.35 -6.08 -20.71
N ILE A 9 17.30 -5.68 -21.43
CA ILE A 9 15.92 -5.60 -20.90
C ILE A 9 15.32 -6.99 -20.67
N ALA A 10 15.70 -7.99 -21.48
CA ALA A 10 15.25 -9.38 -21.32
C ALA A 10 15.78 -10.07 -20.05
N ARG A 11 16.67 -9.43 -19.28
CA ARG A 11 16.98 -9.87 -17.92
C ARG A 11 15.75 -9.60 -17.04
N GLY A 12 14.99 -10.65 -16.73
CA GLY A 12 13.74 -10.57 -15.95
C GLY A 12 13.83 -9.70 -14.68
N ASN A 13 14.95 -9.77 -13.96
CA ASN A 13 15.19 -8.95 -12.77
C ASN A 13 15.15 -7.43 -13.01
N VAL A 14 15.51 -6.95 -14.21
CA VAL A 14 15.47 -5.52 -14.57
C VAL A 14 14.05 -5.10 -14.93
N MET A 15 13.30 -5.96 -15.62
CA MET A 15 11.92 -5.68 -16.00
C MET A 15 11.00 -5.63 -14.76
N ASP A 16 11.12 -6.61 -13.87
CA ASP A 16 10.30 -6.67 -12.65
C ASP A 16 10.58 -5.49 -11.72
N LEU A 17 11.85 -5.08 -11.62
CA LEU A 17 12.26 -3.89 -10.87
C LEU A 17 11.70 -2.61 -11.50
N ALA A 18 11.77 -2.48 -12.83
CA ALA A 18 11.23 -1.32 -13.53
C ALA A 18 9.72 -1.19 -13.34
N VAL A 19 8.98 -2.31 -13.46
CA VAL A 19 7.53 -2.34 -13.20
C VAL A 19 7.23 -1.99 -11.74
N GLY A 20 7.99 -2.54 -10.79
CA GLY A 20 7.83 -2.24 -9.37
C GLY A 20 8.03 -0.76 -9.03
N VAL A 21 9.04 -0.11 -9.61
CA VAL A 21 9.30 1.33 -9.39
C VAL A 21 8.22 2.20 -10.03
N ILE A 22 7.80 1.90 -11.26
CA ILE A 22 6.77 2.67 -11.97
C ILE A 22 5.42 2.57 -11.23
N ILE A 23 5.01 1.35 -10.88
CA ILE A 23 3.76 1.12 -10.15
C ILE A 23 3.85 1.72 -8.75
N GLY A 24 4.97 1.56 -8.05
CA GLY A 24 5.19 2.15 -6.72
C GLY A 24 5.07 3.68 -6.73
N GLY A 25 5.66 4.35 -7.71
CA GLY A 25 5.55 5.79 -7.89
C GLY A 25 4.12 6.25 -8.21
N ALA A 26 3.45 5.57 -9.13
CA ALA A 26 2.06 5.87 -9.49
C ALA A 26 1.09 5.64 -8.31
N PHE A 27 1.28 4.55 -7.57
CA PHE A 27 0.48 4.22 -6.40
C PHE A 27 0.60 5.26 -5.29
N GLY A 28 1.81 5.78 -5.05
CA GLY A 28 2.03 6.89 -4.12
C GLY A 28 1.19 8.13 -4.47
N GLY A 29 1.06 8.45 -5.77
CA GLY A 29 0.22 9.54 -6.24
C GLY A 29 -1.27 9.33 -5.95
N ILE A 30 -1.79 8.13 -6.16
CA ILE A 30 -3.19 7.76 -5.84
C ILE A 30 -3.45 7.92 -4.34
N VAL A 31 -2.54 7.42 -3.50
CA VAL A 31 -2.66 7.54 -2.04
C VAL A 31 -2.64 9.00 -1.62
N LYS A 32 -1.75 9.82 -2.20
CA LYS A 32 -1.66 11.24 -1.90
C LYS A 32 -2.96 11.97 -2.24
N SER A 33 -3.53 11.72 -3.42
CA SER A 33 -4.80 12.32 -3.82
C SER A 33 -5.96 11.88 -2.91
N LEU A 34 -6.02 10.61 -2.51
CA LEU A 34 -7.02 10.15 -1.54
C LEU A 34 -6.92 10.90 -0.20
N VAL A 35 -5.70 11.15 0.28
CA VAL A 35 -5.49 11.89 1.53
C VAL A 35 -5.89 13.36 1.35
N ASP A 36 -5.29 14.05 0.37
CA ASP A 36 -5.39 15.49 0.23
C ASP A 36 -6.73 15.95 -0.32
N ASP A 37 -7.31 15.21 -1.27
CA ASP A 37 -8.50 15.65 -2.01
C ASP A 37 -9.80 15.06 -1.44
N ILE A 38 -9.73 13.96 -0.67
CA ILE A 38 -10.92 13.28 -0.12
C ILE A 38 -10.93 13.35 1.41
N ILE A 39 -9.88 12.89 2.07
CA ILE A 39 -9.87 12.78 3.54
C ILE A 39 -9.73 14.14 4.20
N MET A 40 -8.76 14.95 3.78
CA MET A 40 -8.48 16.26 4.39
C MET A 40 -9.68 17.23 4.31
N PRO A 41 -10.44 17.33 3.21
CA PRO A 41 -11.64 18.15 3.17
C PRO A 41 -12.73 17.68 4.15
N ILE A 42 -12.93 16.37 4.29
CA ILE A 42 -13.91 15.81 5.23
C ILE A 42 -13.48 16.08 6.67
N VAL A 43 -12.22 15.83 6.99
CA VAL A 43 -11.63 16.11 8.31
C VAL A 43 -11.69 17.61 8.60
N GLY A 44 -11.36 18.46 7.62
CA GLY A 44 -11.48 19.91 7.72
C GLY A 44 -12.90 20.38 7.99
N ALA A 45 -13.90 19.82 7.29
CA ALA A 45 -15.30 20.15 7.47
C ALA A 45 -15.86 19.72 8.84
N LEU A 46 -15.41 18.59 9.38
CA LEU A 46 -15.88 18.07 10.66
C LEU A 46 -15.21 18.71 11.89
N PHE A 47 -13.91 19.01 11.79
CA PHE A 47 -13.10 19.47 12.92
C PHE A 47 -12.69 20.94 12.83
N GLY A 48 -13.19 21.70 11.85
CA GLY A 48 -13.00 23.15 11.76
C GLY A 48 -11.65 23.58 11.15
N GLY A 49 -11.07 22.77 10.28
CA GLY A 49 -9.82 23.06 9.57
C GLY A 49 -8.56 22.78 10.39
N PHE A 50 -7.98 21.59 10.22
CA PHE A 50 -6.65 21.23 10.74
C PHE A 50 -5.50 21.85 9.91
N ASP A 51 -5.65 23.10 9.48
CA ASP A 51 -4.60 23.77 8.72
C ASP A 51 -3.80 24.72 9.61
N PHE A 52 -2.67 24.20 10.12
CA PHE A 52 -1.70 25.01 10.83
C PHE A 52 -0.71 25.71 9.89
N SER A 53 -0.87 25.62 8.56
CA SER A 53 0.15 26.11 7.62
C SER A 53 0.44 27.59 7.77
N ASN A 54 -0.54 28.40 8.19
CA ASN A 54 -0.39 29.84 8.35
C ASN A 54 0.20 30.27 9.70
N TYR A 55 0.57 29.34 10.59
CA TYR A 55 1.31 29.68 11.80
C TYR A 55 2.81 29.75 11.49
N PHE A 56 3.36 30.95 11.52
CA PHE A 56 4.77 31.18 11.28
C PHE A 56 5.28 32.40 12.03
N PHE A 57 6.60 32.45 12.23
CA PHE A 57 7.29 33.61 12.78
C PHE A 57 8.23 34.20 11.72
N GLY A 58 8.08 35.48 11.40
CA GLY A 58 9.02 36.18 10.51
C GLY A 58 10.34 36.44 11.24
N LEU A 59 11.48 36.05 10.66
CA LEU A 59 12.80 36.34 11.26
C LEU A 59 13.29 37.76 10.95
N SER A 60 12.53 38.53 10.17
CA SER A 60 12.85 39.90 9.77
C SER A 60 11.66 40.82 10.05
N SER A 61 11.94 42.04 10.47
CA SER A 61 10.94 43.11 10.69
C SER A 61 10.17 43.49 9.42
N ALA A 62 10.68 43.09 8.24
CA ALA A 62 10.03 43.31 6.95
C ALA A 62 8.91 42.30 6.64
N VAL A 63 8.78 41.22 7.43
CA VAL A 63 7.76 40.20 7.23
C VAL A 63 6.50 40.57 8.03
N ASN A 64 5.50 41.12 7.34
CA ASN A 64 4.24 41.54 7.95
C ASN A 64 3.08 41.16 7.03
N ALA A 65 2.98 39.86 6.72
CA ALA A 65 1.93 39.32 5.87
C ALA A 65 1.00 38.40 6.66
N PRO A 66 -0.30 38.35 6.31
CA PRO A 66 -1.27 37.49 6.99
C PRO A 66 -1.19 36.01 6.57
N THR A 67 -0.47 35.69 5.48
CA THR A 67 -0.34 34.32 4.98
C THR A 67 1.11 33.91 4.86
N LEU A 68 1.38 32.61 5.04
CA LEU A 68 2.73 32.07 4.96
C LEU A 68 3.36 32.29 3.57
N ALA A 69 2.55 32.22 2.52
CA ALA A 69 3.01 32.44 1.15
C ALA A 69 3.52 33.88 0.94
N ALA A 70 2.77 34.87 1.40
CA ALA A 70 3.18 36.27 1.30
C ALA A 70 4.34 36.61 2.25
N ALA A 71 4.40 35.96 3.42
CA ALA A 71 5.50 36.13 4.37
C ALA A 71 6.82 35.58 3.82
N ARG A 72 6.80 34.42 3.16
CA ARG A 72 7.98 33.85 2.47
C ARG A 72 8.49 34.72 1.34
N ALA A 73 7.60 35.47 0.67
CA ALA A 73 8.00 36.41 -0.37
C ALA A 73 8.69 37.67 0.18
N GLN A 74 8.43 38.02 1.45
CA GLN A 74 8.99 39.21 2.12
C GLN A 74 10.31 38.93 2.84
N GLY A 75 10.62 37.68 3.16
CA GLY A 75 11.88 37.33 3.81
C GLY A 75 11.90 35.91 4.39
N ALA A 76 12.92 35.65 5.23
CA ALA A 76 13.05 34.38 5.92
C ALA A 76 11.97 34.21 7.00
N VAL A 77 11.30 33.05 6.98
CA VAL A 77 10.16 32.74 7.84
C VAL A 77 10.33 31.38 8.50
N PHE A 78 10.15 31.34 9.82
CA PHE A 78 10.09 30.12 10.61
C PHE A 78 8.67 29.55 10.56
N ALA A 79 8.43 28.68 9.59
CA ALA A 79 7.14 28.09 9.27
C ALA A 79 6.82 26.83 10.09
N TYR A 80 6.79 26.94 11.42
CA TYR A 80 6.55 25.79 12.30
C TYR A 80 5.18 25.15 12.11
N GLY A 81 4.17 25.96 11.80
CA GLY A 81 2.82 25.48 11.57
C GLY A 81 2.70 24.60 10.33
N ASN A 82 3.33 25.01 9.22
CA ASN A 82 3.41 24.20 8.00
C ASN A 82 4.11 22.86 8.26
N PHE A 83 5.22 22.87 9.03
CA PHE A 83 5.89 21.63 9.42
C PHE A 83 4.95 20.69 10.19
N ILE A 84 4.20 21.20 11.17
CA ILE A 84 3.22 20.42 11.93
C ILE A 84 2.12 19.86 11.00
N THR A 85 1.58 20.68 10.09
CA THR A 85 0.60 20.21 9.09
C THR A 85 1.16 19.07 8.25
N VAL A 86 2.40 19.18 7.75
CA VAL A 86 3.03 18.12 6.96
C VAL A 86 3.24 16.85 7.78
N VAL A 87 3.64 16.95 9.05
CA VAL A 87 3.77 15.78 9.93
C VAL A 87 2.43 15.09 10.15
N ILE A 88 1.36 15.86 10.42
CA ILE A 88 0.01 15.30 10.60
C ILE A 88 -0.46 14.61 9.31
N ASN A 89 -0.29 15.24 8.15
CA ASN A 89 -0.66 14.65 6.86
C ASN A 89 0.12 13.35 6.60
N PHE A 90 1.41 13.32 6.94
CA PHE A 90 2.22 12.12 6.82
C PHE A 90 1.71 10.99 7.74
N LEU A 91 1.33 11.29 8.99
CA LEU A 91 0.76 10.29 9.90
C LEU A 91 -0.58 9.75 9.39
N ILE A 92 -1.44 10.61 8.84
CA ILE A 92 -2.71 10.20 8.22
C ILE A 92 -2.43 9.30 7.02
N LEU A 93 -1.52 9.70 6.14
CA LEU A 93 -1.13 8.92 4.96
C LEU A 93 -0.56 7.56 5.36
N ALA A 94 0.34 7.51 6.34
CA ALA A 94 0.91 6.28 6.85
C ALA A 94 -0.16 5.35 7.43
N TRP A 95 -1.13 5.91 8.17
CA TRP A 95 -2.27 5.16 8.71
C TRP A 95 -3.16 4.58 7.61
N ILE A 96 -3.45 5.35 6.55
CA ILE A 96 -4.25 4.87 5.42
C ILE A 96 -3.51 3.78 4.65
N ILE A 97 -2.22 3.97 4.35
CA ILE A 97 -1.39 2.92 3.71
C ILE A 97 -1.42 1.64 4.55
N PHE A 98 -1.26 1.76 5.87
CA PHE A 98 -1.35 0.62 6.78
C PHE A 98 -2.69 -0.10 6.69
N LEU A 99 -3.82 0.64 6.67
CA LEU A 99 -5.15 0.05 6.53
C LEU A 99 -5.32 -0.65 5.17
N MET A 100 -4.84 -0.07 4.08
CA MET A 100 -4.89 -0.69 2.76
C MET A 100 -4.07 -1.98 2.70
N ILE A 101 -2.82 -1.95 3.18
CA ILE A 101 -1.96 -3.15 3.24
C ILE A 101 -2.60 -4.23 4.11
N LYS A 102 -3.19 -3.83 5.25
CA LYS A 102 -3.94 -4.75 6.12
C LYS A 102 -5.14 -5.36 5.39
N GLY A 103 -5.87 -4.57 4.59
CA GLY A 103 -6.98 -5.04 3.76
C GLY A 103 -6.54 -6.07 2.72
N VAL A 104 -5.47 -5.78 1.97
CA VAL A 104 -4.89 -6.71 0.99
C VAL A 104 -4.40 -7.99 1.67
N ASN A 105 -3.69 -7.87 2.79
CA ASN A 105 -3.22 -9.03 3.56
C ASN A 105 -4.37 -9.87 4.12
N MET A 106 -5.49 -9.25 4.51
CA MET A 106 -6.69 -9.95 4.97
C MET A 106 -7.34 -10.74 3.82
N LEU A 107 -7.50 -10.12 2.65
CA LEU A 107 -8.05 -10.78 1.47
C LEU A 107 -7.16 -11.95 1.03
N ARG A 108 -5.85 -11.75 0.97
CA ARG A 108 -4.89 -12.80 0.63
C ARG A 108 -5.00 -14.00 1.58
N ARG A 109 -5.08 -13.75 2.89
CA ARG A 109 -5.29 -14.80 3.90
C ARG A 109 -6.63 -15.53 3.75
N GLN A 110 -7.68 -14.85 3.28
CA GLN A 110 -8.97 -15.49 3.00
C GLN A 110 -8.89 -16.38 1.76
N VAL A 111 -8.23 -15.94 0.69
CA VAL A 111 -8.00 -16.74 -0.51
C VAL A 111 -7.19 -18.00 -0.18
N GLU A 112 -6.05 -17.85 0.50
CA GLU A 112 -5.20 -18.98 0.91
C GLU A 112 -5.94 -19.98 1.81
N ARG A 113 -6.81 -19.49 2.71
CA ARG A 113 -7.65 -20.35 3.56
C ARG A 113 -8.72 -21.09 2.76
N ASN A 114 -9.32 -20.44 1.78
CA ASN A 114 -10.34 -21.07 0.93
C ASN A 114 -9.71 -22.13 0.01
N GLU A 115 -8.50 -21.88 -0.50
CA GLU A 115 -7.72 -22.87 -1.25
C GLU A 115 -7.36 -24.08 -0.39
N GLN A 116 -6.92 -23.88 0.85
CA GLN A 116 -6.63 -24.99 1.78
C GLN A 116 -7.87 -25.83 2.10
N LYS A 117 -9.02 -25.19 2.35
CA LYS A 117 -10.28 -25.91 2.57
C LYS A 117 -10.74 -26.69 1.34
N ALA A 118 -10.60 -26.09 0.15
CA ALA A 118 -10.90 -26.78 -1.10
C ALA A 118 -9.98 -27.98 -1.34
N ALA A 119 -8.73 -27.92 -0.88
CA ALA A 119 -7.78 -29.03 -0.95
C ALA A 119 -8.09 -30.15 0.07
N GLU A 120 -8.60 -29.82 1.26
CA GLU A 120 -9.06 -30.79 2.26
C GLU A 120 -10.38 -31.48 1.88
N GLU A 121 -11.28 -30.76 1.21
CA GLU A 121 -12.57 -31.28 0.73
C GLU A 121 -12.47 -31.99 -0.63
N ALA A 122 -11.36 -31.83 -1.35
CA ALA A 122 -11.14 -32.53 -2.60
C ALA A 122 -11.08 -34.05 -2.35
N PRO A 123 -11.82 -34.87 -3.13
CA PRO A 123 -11.70 -36.31 -3.01
C PRO A 123 -10.23 -36.71 -3.23
N PRO A 124 -9.74 -37.72 -2.49
CA PRO A 124 -8.37 -38.17 -2.64
C PRO A 124 -8.10 -38.49 -4.12
N PRO A 125 -6.88 -38.23 -4.62
CA PRO A 125 -6.51 -38.56 -5.99
C PRO A 125 -6.94 -39.98 -6.36
N ALA A 126 -7.38 -40.21 -7.60
CA ALA A 126 -7.94 -41.49 -8.03
C ALA A 126 -7.04 -42.68 -7.66
N ASP A 127 -5.72 -42.51 -7.74
CA ASP A 127 -4.73 -43.52 -7.34
C ASP A 127 -4.78 -43.83 -5.84
N VAL A 128 -4.93 -42.81 -4.98
CA VAL A 128 -5.05 -42.98 -3.52
C VAL A 128 -6.38 -43.64 -3.16
N ALA A 129 -7.47 -43.29 -3.86
CA ALA A 129 -8.76 -43.96 -3.72
C ALA A 129 -8.66 -45.45 -4.12
N LEU A 130 -8.10 -45.75 -5.29
CA LEU A 130 -7.84 -47.13 -5.76
C LEU A 130 -6.97 -47.93 -4.80
N LEU A 131 -5.89 -47.33 -4.29
CA LEU A 131 -5.02 -47.99 -3.30
C LEU A 131 -5.75 -48.28 -1.98
N THR A 132 -6.67 -47.40 -1.57
CA THR A 132 -7.52 -47.62 -0.38
C THR A 132 -8.48 -48.77 -0.61
N GLU A 133 -9.13 -48.82 -1.78
CA GLU A 133 -10.01 -49.93 -2.17
C GLU A 133 -9.23 -51.26 -2.25
N ILE A 134 -8.05 -51.27 -2.87
CA ILE A 134 -7.18 -52.45 -2.96
C ILE A 134 -6.78 -52.93 -1.56
N ARG A 135 -6.38 -52.02 -0.66
CA ARG A 135 -6.05 -52.36 0.74
C ARG A 135 -7.23 -53.03 1.43
N ASP A 136 -8.43 -52.47 1.29
CA ASP A 136 -9.62 -52.98 1.95
C ASP A 136 -10.06 -54.33 1.38
N LEU A 137 -9.91 -54.52 0.06
CA LEU A 137 -10.14 -55.81 -0.61
C LEU A 137 -9.13 -56.87 -0.15
N LEU A 138 -7.86 -56.50 0.00
CA LEU A 138 -6.82 -57.40 0.54
C LEU A 138 -7.06 -57.75 2.01
N ALA A 139 -7.47 -56.79 2.83
CA ALA A 139 -7.79 -57.02 4.24
C ALA A 139 -8.99 -57.97 4.42
N ARG A 140 -9.95 -57.94 3.48
CA ARG A 140 -11.12 -58.82 3.47
C ARG A 140 -10.84 -60.19 2.84
N ARG A 141 -9.70 -60.37 2.17
CA ARG A 141 -9.35 -61.65 1.54
C ARG A 141 -9.00 -62.66 2.64
N PRO A 142 -9.72 -63.79 2.75
CA PRO A 142 -9.35 -64.82 3.70
C PRO A 142 -7.97 -65.37 3.34
N ALA A 143 -7.10 -65.47 4.34
CA ALA A 143 -5.80 -66.13 4.19
C ALA A 143 -6.05 -67.59 3.80
N VAL A 144 -5.51 -67.99 2.65
CA VAL A 144 -5.49 -69.38 2.18
C VAL A 144 -4.33 -70.10 2.86
#